data_AF-A0A0N4W790-F1
#
_entry.id   AF-A0A0N4W790-F1
#
_cell.length_a   1.000
_cell.length_b   1.000
_cell.length_c   1.000
_cell.angle_alpha   90.00
_cell.angle_beta   90.00
_cell.angle_gamma   90.00
#
_symmetry.space_group_name_H-M   'P 1'
#
loop_
_entity.id
_entity.type
_entity.pdbx_description
1 polymer ?
#
loop_
_entity_poly.entity_id
_entity_poly.type
_entity_poly.pdbx_seq_one_letter_code
_entity_poly.pdbx_strand_id
1 'polypeptide(L)'
;MLLIFTVISCFLLNVASYETLNGQAKSAFKELSVILNRKIDWSDELEKRALEYLQSPGSVKADVIIKGKKTFPKDDSSPLGVKTWNTFKDRFKKNEKKVRNLPEGSKYGCNLIFKTTAKNQILNGVCLYYKKK
;
A
#
# COMPACT_ATOMS: atom_id res chain seq x y z
N MET A 1 -11.20 39.50 -40.91
CA MET A 1 -10.30 38.79 -39.98
C MET A 1 -11.14 38.34 -38.79
N LEU A 2 -11.55 37.07 -38.73
CA LEU A 2 -12.28 36.51 -37.59
C LEU A 2 -11.27 36.00 -36.56
N LEU A 3 -11.23 36.62 -35.38
CA LEU A 3 -10.43 36.17 -34.24
C LEU A 3 -11.22 35.11 -33.47
N ILE A 4 -10.76 33.87 -33.54
CA ILE A 4 -11.30 32.73 -32.78
C ILE A 4 -10.65 32.79 -31.39
N PHE A 5 -11.43 33.20 -30.38
CA PHE A 5 -11.02 33.07 -28.97
C PHE A 5 -11.23 31.61 -28.54
N THR A 6 -10.15 30.83 -28.52
CA THR A 6 -10.14 29.51 -27.89
C THR A 6 -10.11 29.69 -26.37
N VAL A 7 -11.27 29.58 -25.73
CA VAL A 7 -11.39 29.53 -24.27
C VAL A 7 -10.87 28.17 -23.80
N ILE A 8 -9.60 28.11 -23.42
CA ILE A 8 -9.02 26.95 -22.75
C ILE A 8 -9.63 26.92 -21.34
N SER A 9 -10.70 26.13 -21.20
CA SER A 9 -11.31 25.83 -19.91
C SER A 9 -10.39 24.88 -19.16
N CYS A 10 -9.59 25.41 -18.22
CA CYS A 10 -8.87 24.59 -17.25
C CYS A 10 -9.88 23.87 -16.36
N PHE A 11 -10.17 22.61 -16.66
CA PHE A 11 -10.81 21.70 -15.70
C PHE A 11 -9.87 21.51 -14.51
N LEU A 12 -10.15 22.22 -13.41
CA LEU A 12 -9.57 21.91 -12.10
C LEU A 12 -10.18 20.60 -11.61
N LEU A 13 -9.64 19.48 -12.08
CA LEU A 13 -9.82 18.20 -11.41
C LEU A 13 -9.19 18.32 -10.03
N ASN A 14 -10.03 18.36 -9.00
CA ASN A 14 -9.63 18.31 -7.61
C ASN A 14 -9.13 16.88 -7.33
N VAL A 15 -7.95 16.53 -7.84
CA VAL A 15 -7.31 15.25 -7.56
C VAL A 15 -6.96 15.29 -6.09
N ALA A 16 -7.70 14.54 -5.27
CA ALA A 16 -7.35 14.36 -3.87
C ALA A 16 -5.91 13.86 -3.81
N SER A 17 -4.98 14.73 -3.42
CA SER A 17 -3.55 14.39 -3.35
C SER A 17 -3.36 13.36 -2.24
N TYR A 18 -2.98 12.15 -2.65
CA TYR A 18 -2.53 11.10 -1.75
C TYR A 18 -1.14 10.66 -2.19
N GLU A 19 -0.30 10.33 -1.22
CA GLU A 19 0.98 9.69 -1.48
C GLU A 19 0.76 8.17 -1.56
N THR A 20 1.41 7.53 -2.53
CA THR A 20 1.43 6.06 -2.67
C THR A 20 2.69 5.47 -2.07
N LEU A 21 2.88 4.16 -2.22
CA LEU A 21 4.10 3.48 -1.76
C LEU A 21 5.39 4.18 -2.28
N ASN A 22 6.24 4.59 -1.33
CA ASN A 22 7.58 5.10 -1.61
C ASN A 22 8.66 4.11 -1.14
N GLY A 23 9.94 4.42 -1.38
CA GLY A 23 11.07 3.54 -1.05
C GLY A 23 11.12 3.14 0.44
N GLN A 24 10.87 4.06 1.36
CA GLN A 24 10.92 3.78 2.80
C GLN A 24 9.78 2.85 3.24
N ALA A 25 8.57 3.09 2.76
CA ALA A 25 7.43 2.21 3.04
C ALA A 25 7.61 0.82 2.41
N LYS A 26 8.14 0.75 1.18
CA LYS A 26 8.46 -0.52 0.50
C LYS A 26 9.48 -1.33 1.31
N SER A 27 10.52 -0.69 1.81
CA SER A 27 11.51 -1.34 2.70
C SER A 27 10.87 -1.89 3.97
N ALA A 28 10.00 -1.12 4.64
CA ALA A 28 9.30 -1.59 5.84
C ALA A 28 8.43 -2.82 5.57
N PHE A 29 7.70 -2.86 4.45
CA PHE A 29 6.91 -4.04 4.05
C PHE A 29 7.76 -5.27 3.73
N LYS A 30 8.88 -5.07 3.02
CA LYS A 30 9.83 -6.15 2.71
C LYS A 30 10.42 -6.74 3.98
N GLU A 31 10.87 -5.89 4.91
CA GLU A 31 11.44 -6.32 6.19
C GLU A 31 10.41 -7.13 7.00
N LEU A 32 9.19 -6.61 7.17
CA LEU A 32 8.11 -7.32 7.87
C LEU A 32 7.80 -8.68 7.23
N SER A 33 7.84 -8.78 5.91
CA SER A 33 7.57 -10.05 5.20
C SER A 33 8.70 -11.06 5.35
N VAL A 34 9.96 -10.61 5.19
CA VAL A 34 11.16 -11.44 5.29
C VAL A 34 11.37 -11.97 6.72
N ILE A 35 10.98 -11.20 7.75
CA ILE A 35 10.98 -11.67 9.14
C ILE A 35 10.08 -12.92 9.30
N LEU A 36 8.94 -12.96 8.62
CA LEU A 36 7.99 -14.09 8.74
C LEU A 36 8.36 -15.27 7.83
N ASN A 37 8.84 -15.00 6.62
CA ASN A 37 9.19 -16.03 5.65
C ASN A 37 10.26 -15.51 4.68
N ARG A 38 11.46 -16.12 4.70
CA ARG A 38 12.58 -15.74 3.81
C ARG A 38 12.51 -16.39 2.42
N LYS A 39 11.53 -17.27 2.18
CA LYS A 39 11.41 -18.08 0.96
C LYS A 39 10.44 -17.50 -0.07
N ILE A 40 9.94 -16.27 0.20
CA ILE A 40 8.96 -15.60 -0.64
C ILE A 40 9.55 -14.34 -1.25
N ASP A 41 9.14 -14.04 -2.48
CA ASP A 41 9.73 -12.98 -3.28
C ASP A 41 8.78 -11.81 -3.49
N TRP A 42 9.34 -10.60 -3.50
CA TRP A 42 8.59 -9.42 -3.89
C TRP A 42 8.21 -9.49 -5.38
N SER A 43 6.99 -9.07 -5.71
CA SER A 43 6.47 -8.97 -7.07
C SER A 43 5.94 -7.58 -7.32
N ASP A 44 6.53 -6.87 -8.29
CA ASP A 44 6.05 -5.55 -8.70
C ASP A 44 4.64 -5.61 -9.34
N GLU A 45 4.25 -6.76 -9.91
CA GLU A 45 2.88 -6.99 -10.35
C GLU A 45 1.91 -7.04 -9.16
N LEU A 46 2.23 -7.80 -8.11
CA LEU A 46 1.39 -7.85 -6.91
C LEU A 46 1.36 -6.52 -6.15
N GLU A 47 2.44 -5.73 -6.22
CA GLU A 47 2.47 -4.35 -5.71
C GLU A 47 1.45 -3.45 -6.43
N LYS A 48 1.34 -3.55 -7.76
CA LYS A 48 0.32 -2.84 -8.55
C LYS A 48 -1.08 -3.31 -8.20
N ARG A 49 -1.30 -4.63 -8.15
CA ARG A 49 -2.59 -5.22 -7.77
C ARG A 49 -2.99 -4.88 -6.33
N ALA A 50 -2.04 -4.68 -5.43
CA ALA A 50 -2.32 -4.20 -4.08
C ALA A 50 -2.88 -2.77 -4.08
N LEU A 51 -2.44 -1.90 -5.00
CA LEU A 51 -3.05 -0.58 -5.18
C LEU A 51 -4.47 -0.69 -5.74
N GLU A 52 -4.67 -1.53 -6.76
CA GLU A 52 -6.01 -1.81 -7.33
C GLU A 52 -6.99 -2.30 -6.25
N TYR A 53 -6.52 -3.17 -5.35
CA TYR A 53 -7.30 -3.64 -4.20
C TYR A 53 -7.70 -2.48 -3.26
N LEU A 54 -6.82 -1.51 -3.02
CA LEU A 54 -7.12 -0.38 -2.14
C LEU A 54 -8.11 0.60 -2.78
N GLN A 55 -8.06 0.76 -4.10
CA GLN A 55 -8.96 1.62 -4.85
C GLN A 55 -10.35 0.98 -5.02
N SER A 56 -10.41 -0.34 -5.18
CA SER A 56 -11.65 -1.10 -5.32
C SER A 56 -11.56 -2.40 -4.52
N PRO A 57 -11.92 -2.40 -3.22
CA PRO A 57 -11.82 -3.59 -2.38
C PRO A 57 -12.63 -4.77 -2.92
N GLY A 58 -11.98 -5.93 -3.06
CA GLY A 58 -12.60 -7.15 -3.60
C GLY A 58 -12.32 -7.39 -5.10
N SER A 59 -11.71 -6.43 -5.80
CA SER A 59 -11.29 -6.57 -7.20
C SER A 59 -10.19 -7.62 -7.39
N VAL A 60 -9.32 -7.81 -6.39
CA VAL A 60 -8.19 -8.74 -6.44
C VAL A 60 -8.35 -9.84 -5.40
N LYS A 61 -8.26 -11.09 -5.86
CA LYS A 61 -8.18 -12.29 -5.00
C LYS A 61 -6.73 -12.58 -4.64
N ALA A 62 -6.45 -13.15 -3.46
CA ALA A 62 -5.12 -13.63 -3.08
C ALA A 62 -5.26 -14.74 -2.03
N ASP A 63 -4.24 -15.58 -1.85
CA ASP A 63 -4.26 -16.67 -0.88
C ASP A 63 -4.16 -16.15 0.57
N VAL A 64 -3.37 -15.10 0.77
CA VAL A 64 -3.31 -14.36 2.04
C VAL A 64 -3.41 -12.87 1.76
N ILE A 65 -4.25 -12.19 2.52
CA ILE A 65 -4.43 -10.73 2.47
C ILE A 65 -4.19 -10.17 3.87
N ILE A 66 -3.22 -9.28 4.01
CA ILE A 66 -2.96 -8.55 5.25
C ILE A 66 -3.31 -7.08 5.02
N LYS A 67 -4.31 -6.57 5.72
CA LYS A 67 -4.77 -5.17 5.62
C LYS A 67 -4.36 -4.41 6.87
N GLY A 68 -4.09 -3.12 6.70
CA GLY A 68 -3.76 -2.22 7.81
C GLY A 68 -4.27 -0.81 7.53
N LYS A 69 -4.93 -0.21 8.52
CA LYS A 69 -5.30 1.20 8.51
C LYS A 69 -4.95 1.81 9.85
N LYS A 70 -4.33 2.99 9.83
CA LYS A 70 -4.00 3.76 11.03
C LYS A 70 -4.13 5.26 10.76
N THR A 71 -4.61 5.98 11.76
CA THR A 71 -4.67 7.44 11.77
C THR A 71 -3.56 7.97 12.66
N PHE A 72 -2.90 9.02 12.20
CA PHE A 72 -1.84 9.72 12.91
C PHE A 72 -2.24 11.19 13.11
N PRO A 73 -1.72 11.85 14.16
CA PRO A 73 -1.83 13.30 14.29
C PRO A 73 -1.33 14.02 13.03
N LYS A 74 -1.89 15.19 12.73
CA LYS A 74 -1.54 15.96 11.51
C LYS A 74 -0.07 16.40 11.48
N ASP A 75 0.45 16.71 12.65
CA ASP A 75 1.80 17.21 12.92
C ASP A 75 2.81 16.07 13.17
N ASP A 76 2.40 14.81 13.09
CA ASP A 76 3.31 13.67 13.21
C ASP A 76 4.26 13.65 12.00
N SER A 77 5.51 14.01 12.27
CA SER A 77 6.62 14.12 11.34
C SER A 77 7.36 12.79 11.09
N SER A 78 6.87 11.68 11.64
CA SER A 78 7.50 10.37 11.44
C SER A 78 7.60 10.03 9.95
N PRO A 79 8.71 9.44 9.48
CA PRO A 79 8.81 9.02 8.10
C PRO A 79 7.76 7.96 7.72
N LEU A 80 7.36 7.91 6.45
CA LEU A 80 6.31 6.99 5.99
C LEU A 80 6.67 5.52 6.23
N GLY A 81 7.95 5.17 6.18
CA GLY A 81 8.43 3.83 6.56
C GLY A 81 8.12 3.47 8.01
N VAL A 82 8.33 4.40 8.95
CA VAL A 82 8.02 4.22 10.38
C VAL A 82 6.51 4.10 10.61
N LYS A 83 5.72 4.95 9.95
CA LYS A 83 4.25 4.87 9.99
C LYS A 83 3.75 3.54 9.44
N THR A 84 4.37 3.05 8.36
CA THR A 84 4.07 1.75 7.75
C THR A 84 4.38 0.61 8.73
N TRP A 85 5.60 0.57 9.29
CA TRP A 85 5.98 -0.42 10.28
C TRP A 85 5.00 -0.47 11.47
N ASN A 86 4.71 0.69 12.05
CA ASN A 86 3.81 0.81 13.20
C ASN A 86 2.35 0.47 12.89
N THR A 87 1.94 0.54 11.62
CA THR A 87 0.60 0.12 11.19
C THR A 87 0.53 -1.40 11.02
N PHE A 88 1.62 -2.04 10.60
CA PHE A 88 1.61 -3.42 10.12
C PHE A 88 2.27 -4.44 11.04
N LYS A 89 3.18 -4.09 11.94
CA LYS A 89 3.91 -5.04 12.79
C LYS A 89 3.00 -6.07 13.49
N ASP A 90 1.92 -5.61 14.11
CA ASP A 90 0.98 -6.50 14.81
C ASP A 90 0.07 -7.27 13.84
N ARG A 91 -0.20 -6.71 12.65
CA ARG A 91 -0.99 -7.36 11.61
C ARG A 91 -0.23 -8.52 10.97
N PHE A 92 1.06 -8.33 10.77
CA PHE A 92 2.00 -9.36 10.33
C PHE A 92 2.12 -10.46 11.37
N LYS A 93 2.36 -10.11 12.64
CA LYS A 93 2.40 -11.08 13.74
C LYS A 93 1.12 -11.92 13.83
N LYS A 94 -0.06 -11.29 13.71
CA LYS A 94 -1.36 -12.00 13.70
C LYS A 94 -1.54 -12.97 12.51
N ASN A 95 -0.82 -12.77 11.41
CA ASN A 95 -0.88 -13.61 10.22
C ASN A 95 0.38 -14.46 10.02
N GLU A 96 1.27 -14.52 11.02
CA GLU A 96 2.56 -15.22 10.94
C GLU A 96 2.41 -16.64 10.42
N LYS A 97 1.54 -17.45 11.01
CA LYS A 97 1.34 -18.85 10.61
C LYS A 97 0.94 -18.99 9.14
N LYS A 98 0.13 -18.05 8.62
CA LYS A 98 -0.33 -18.08 7.21
C LYS A 98 0.81 -17.75 6.26
N VAL A 99 1.61 -16.73 6.57
CA VAL A 99 2.73 -16.29 5.72
C VAL A 99 3.90 -17.27 5.80
N ARG A 100 4.24 -17.77 6.99
CA ARG A 100 5.34 -18.72 7.22
C ARG A 100 5.12 -20.06 6.51
N ASN A 101 3.87 -20.48 6.35
CA ASN A 101 3.51 -21.73 5.69
C ASN A 101 3.41 -21.62 4.16
N LEU A 102 3.66 -20.44 3.57
CA LEU A 102 3.74 -20.31 2.12
C LEU A 102 4.98 -21.06 1.59
N PRO A 103 4.83 -21.87 0.53
CA PRO A 103 5.93 -22.62 -0.06
C PRO A 103 6.95 -21.68 -0.71
N GLU A 104 8.15 -22.19 -0.89
CA GLU A 104 9.24 -21.51 -1.59
C GLU A 104 8.85 -21.10 -3.01
N GLY A 105 9.20 -19.87 -3.39
CA GLY A 105 8.82 -19.25 -4.66
C GLY A 105 7.38 -18.71 -4.68
N SER A 106 6.68 -18.71 -3.54
CA SER A 106 5.47 -17.87 -3.39
C SER A 106 5.84 -16.41 -3.50
N LYS A 107 4.92 -15.59 -4.03
CA LYS A 107 5.17 -14.17 -4.28
C LYS A 107 4.29 -13.30 -3.43
N TYR A 108 4.75 -12.08 -3.16
CA TYR A 108 3.96 -11.08 -2.46
C TYR A 108 4.20 -9.68 -3.00
N GLY A 109 3.24 -8.79 -2.79
CA GLY A 109 3.37 -7.38 -3.08
C GLY A 109 2.46 -6.58 -2.16
N CYS A 110 2.93 -5.41 -1.74
CA CYS A 110 2.19 -4.53 -0.85
C CYS A 110 2.07 -3.14 -1.46
N ASN A 111 1.00 -2.42 -1.13
CA ASN A 111 0.86 -1.02 -1.45
C ASN A 111 0.13 -0.27 -0.33
N LEU A 112 0.13 1.05 -0.41
CA LEU A 112 -0.57 1.93 0.51
C LEU A 112 -1.10 3.17 -0.19
N ILE A 113 -2.09 3.79 0.45
CA ILE A 113 -2.60 5.13 0.18
C ILE A 113 -2.42 5.91 1.48
N PHE A 114 -1.65 6.99 1.41
CA PHE A 114 -1.42 7.89 2.52
C PHE A 114 -2.05 9.26 2.22
N LYS A 115 -3.03 9.65 3.04
CA LYS A 115 -3.80 10.86 2.86
C LYS A 115 -3.63 11.79 4.06
N THR A 116 -3.19 13.01 3.80
CA THR A 116 -3.23 14.10 4.78
C THR A 116 -4.54 14.86 4.64
N THR A 117 -5.23 15.05 5.75
CA THR A 117 -6.49 15.80 5.83
C THR A 117 -6.29 17.06 6.69
N ALA A 118 -7.32 17.90 6.80
CA ALA A 118 -7.26 19.10 7.64
C ALA A 118 -6.95 18.79 9.12
N LYS A 119 -7.31 17.59 9.61
CA LYS A 119 -7.20 17.21 11.03
C LYS A 119 -6.16 16.13 11.31
N ASN A 120 -5.97 15.19 10.39
CA ASN A 120 -5.17 13.98 10.63
C ASN A 120 -4.45 13.52 9.36
N GLN A 121 -3.49 12.63 9.54
CA GLN A 121 -2.93 11.81 8.47
C GLN A 121 -3.51 10.39 8.55
N ILE A 122 -3.79 9.76 7.41
CA ILE A 122 -4.41 8.43 7.36
C ILE A 122 -3.58 7.55 6.43
N LEU A 123 -3.05 6.47 6.96
CA LEU A 123 -2.40 5.40 6.20
C LEU A 123 -3.38 4.24 6.05
N ASN A 124 -3.63 3.82 4.82
CA ASN A 124 -4.37 2.60 4.50
C ASN A 124 -3.52 1.75 3.54
N GLY A 125 -3.29 0.48 3.86
CA GLY A 125 -2.46 -0.38 3.03
C GLY A 125 -2.90 -1.83 3.04
N VAL A 126 -2.34 -2.58 2.10
CA VAL A 126 -2.58 -4.01 1.95
C VAL A 126 -1.33 -4.71 1.44
N CYS A 127 -1.12 -5.94 1.89
CA CYS A 127 -0.20 -6.91 1.31
C CYS A 127 -0.98 -8.10 0.79
N LEU A 128 -0.68 -8.49 -0.44
CA LEU A 128 -1.24 -9.64 -1.13
C LEU A 128 -0.17 -10.71 -1.28
N TYR A 129 -0.48 -11.95 -0.91
CA TYR A 129 0.41 -13.10 -1.08
C TYR A 129 -0.26 -14.13 -1.98
N TYR A 130 0.52 -14.65 -2.92
CA TYR A 130 0.12 -15.73 -3.81
C TYR A 130 1.01 -16.93 -3.56
N LYS A 131 0.37 -18.05 -3.23
CA LYS A 131 1.00 -19.33 -3.03
C LYS A 131 1.49 -19.86 -4.38
N LYS A 132 2.75 -20.29 -4.44
CA LYS A 132 3.25 -21.09 -5.57
C LYS A 132 2.43 -22.38 -5.65
N LYS A 133 1.89 -22.67 -6.83
CA LYS A 133 1.19 -23.91 -7.13
C LYS A 133 2.17 -25.01 -7.51
#